data_AF-A0A7R8WSD8-F1
#
_entry.id   AF-A0A7R8WSD8-F1
#
_cell.length_a   1.000
_cell.length_b   1.000
_cell.length_c   1.000
_cell.angle_alpha   90.00
_cell.angle_beta   90.00
_cell.angle_gamma   90.00
#
_symmetry.space_group_name_H-M   'P 1'
#
loop_
_entity.id
_entity.type
_entity.pdbx_description
1 polymer ?
#
loop_
_entity_poly.entity_id
_entity_poly.type
_entity_poly.pdbx_seq_one_letter_code
_entity_poly.pdbx_strand_id
1 'polypeptide(L)'
;MAQDLDDMVRRGQGNSPRAQNLARQLAYKLHQLKNSIQGALVDRVVEDFCDITSPLNQFTEAVLAPEGTPGREANFTDKAGNLQNFSKRAAKTARLVAAGSGGNKKLAEALMGSAAQVESLTPQLINAGRIRMSYPDNKAADEHFENLRQQYADSVARMRSLADQTTNPAKFIQASGKVELSKIKVVFRFNFFTWLML
;
A
#
# COMPACT_ATOMS: atom_id res chain seq x y z
N MET A 1 -28.49 8.17 -15.91
CA MET A 1 -27.83 9.50 -15.74
C MET A 1 -26.74 9.73 -16.78
N ALA A 2 -25.65 8.97 -16.81
CA ALA A 2 -24.61 9.14 -17.84
C ALA A 2 -25.14 8.78 -19.25
N GLN A 3 -25.86 7.67 -19.37
CA GLN A 3 -26.55 7.26 -20.62
C GLN A 3 -27.60 8.29 -21.05
N ASP A 4 -28.45 8.77 -20.13
CA ASP A 4 -29.45 9.80 -20.45
C ASP A 4 -28.82 11.13 -20.93
N LEU A 5 -27.65 11.49 -20.40
CA LEU A 5 -26.90 12.67 -20.84
C LEU A 5 -26.32 12.45 -22.24
N ASP A 6 -25.76 11.27 -22.51
CA ASP A 6 -25.25 10.88 -23.83
C ASP A 6 -26.38 10.90 -24.88
N ASP A 7 -27.55 10.35 -24.55
CA ASP A 7 -28.74 10.38 -25.40
C ASP A 7 -29.23 11.81 -25.68
N MET A 8 -29.20 12.71 -24.70
CA MET A 8 -29.55 14.12 -24.89
C MET A 8 -28.53 14.86 -25.77
N VAL A 9 -27.23 14.54 -25.65
CA VAL A 9 -26.18 15.11 -26.51
C VAL A 9 -26.34 14.61 -27.95
N ARG A 10 -26.58 13.31 -28.15
CA ARG A 10 -26.83 12.71 -29.48
C ARG A 10 -28.06 13.28 -30.18
N ARG A 11 -29.06 13.73 -29.42
CA ARG A 11 -30.28 14.39 -29.93
C ARG A 11 -30.12 15.91 -30.14
N GLY A 12 -28.92 16.46 -29.98
CA GLY A 12 -28.65 17.90 -30.12
C GLY A 12 -29.15 18.77 -28.95
N GLN A 13 -29.60 18.15 -27.85
CA GLN A 13 -30.17 18.82 -26.67
C GLN A 13 -29.15 19.03 -25.53
N GLY A 14 -27.85 18.93 -25.84
CA GLY A 14 -26.77 19.05 -24.85
C GLY A 14 -26.71 20.39 -24.10
N ASN A 15 -27.20 21.47 -24.72
CA ASN A 15 -27.28 22.80 -24.11
C ASN A 15 -28.60 23.07 -23.37
N SER A 16 -29.53 22.11 -23.33
CA SER A 16 -30.79 22.30 -22.61
C SER A 16 -30.55 22.49 -21.11
N PRO A 17 -31.40 23.26 -20.40
CA PRO A 17 -31.29 23.41 -18.94
C PRO A 17 -31.31 22.06 -18.20
N ARG A 18 -32.04 21.08 -18.76
CA ARG A 18 -32.11 19.71 -18.25
C ARG A 18 -30.78 18.97 -18.41
N ALA A 19 -30.15 19.03 -19.57
CA ALA A 19 -28.84 18.43 -19.82
C ALA A 19 -27.76 19.07 -18.94
N GLN A 20 -27.76 20.40 -18.79
CA GLN A 20 -26.83 21.10 -17.89
C GLN A 20 -27.02 20.71 -16.42
N ASN A 21 -28.27 20.58 -15.94
CA ASN A 21 -28.55 20.13 -14.59
C ASN A 21 -28.07 18.68 -14.37
N LEU A 22 -28.37 17.79 -15.32
CA LEU A 22 -27.91 16.39 -15.26
C LEU A 22 -26.38 16.27 -15.29
N ALA A 23 -25.69 17.08 -16.10
CA ALA A 23 -24.23 17.14 -16.13
C ALA A 23 -23.65 17.60 -14.78
N ARG A 24 -24.26 18.62 -14.13
CA ARG A 24 -23.86 19.07 -12.78
C ARG A 24 -24.06 17.98 -11.74
N GLN A 25 -25.20 17.28 -11.77
CA GLN A 25 -25.46 16.16 -10.85
C GLN A 25 -24.48 15.01 -11.05
N LEU A 26 -24.15 14.69 -12.31
CA LEU A 26 -23.17 13.66 -12.64
C LEU A 26 -21.78 14.06 -12.13
N ALA A 27 -21.35 15.30 -12.37
CA ALA A 27 -20.09 15.83 -11.87
C ALA A 27 -20.01 15.78 -10.33
N TYR A 28 -21.09 16.13 -9.64
CA TYR A 28 -21.20 16.03 -8.19
C TYR A 28 -21.05 14.57 -7.70
N LYS A 29 -21.77 13.63 -8.30
CA LYS A 29 -21.67 12.20 -7.94
C LYS A 29 -20.29 11.61 -8.24
N LEU A 30 -19.66 12.00 -9.34
CA LEU A 30 -18.28 11.60 -9.66
C LEU A 30 -17.28 12.15 -8.64
N HIS A 31 -17.47 13.38 -8.17
CA HIS A 31 -16.66 13.95 -7.11
C HIS A 31 -16.84 13.21 -5.78
N GLN A 32 -18.09 12.86 -5.41
CA GLN A 32 -18.34 12.05 -4.22
C GLN A 32 -17.68 10.67 -4.32
N LEU A 33 -17.81 9.99 -5.47
CA LEU A 33 -17.18 8.70 -5.71
C LEU A 33 -15.65 8.79 -5.60
N LYS A 34 -15.05 9.81 -6.20
CA LYS A 34 -13.61 10.07 -6.08
C LYS A 34 -13.18 10.18 -4.62
N ASN A 35 -13.91 10.94 -3.81
CA ASN A 35 -13.60 11.09 -2.39
C ASN A 35 -13.74 9.77 -1.61
N SER A 36 -14.78 8.98 -1.88
CA SER A 36 -14.96 7.66 -1.25
C SER A 36 -13.83 6.69 -1.61
N ILE A 37 -13.40 6.67 -2.87
CA ILE A 37 -12.26 5.86 -3.32
C ILE A 37 -10.98 6.30 -2.63
N GLN A 38 -10.74 7.62 -2.53
CA GLN A 38 -9.57 8.15 -1.85
C GLN A 38 -9.55 7.81 -0.35
N GLY A 39 -10.70 7.87 0.33
CA GLY A 39 -10.80 7.42 1.73
C GLY A 39 -10.49 5.95 1.91
N ALA A 40 -11.14 5.07 1.13
CA ALA A 40 -10.87 3.63 1.19
C ALA A 40 -9.41 3.27 0.88
N LEU A 41 -8.74 4.06 0.03
CA LEU A 41 -7.34 3.89 -0.27
C LEU A 41 -6.44 4.25 0.92
N VAL A 42 -6.74 5.32 1.66
CA VAL A 42 -6.03 5.71 2.88
C VAL A 42 -6.14 4.60 3.92
N ASP A 43 -7.35 4.09 4.16
CA ASP A 43 -7.59 3.01 5.12
C ASP A 43 -6.76 1.76 4.77
N ARG A 44 -6.73 1.43 3.47
CA ARG A 44 -5.94 0.30 2.97
C ARG A 44 -4.42 0.51 3.11
N VAL A 45 -3.93 1.73 2.93
CA VAL A 45 -2.50 2.04 3.16
C VAL A 45 -2.15 1.88 4.64
N VAL A 46 -3.03 2.34 5.54
CA VAL A 46 -2.83 2.16 6.98
C VAL A 46 -2.83 0.67 7.32
N GLU A 47 -3.78 -0.11 6.81
CA GLU A 47 -3.88 -1.55 7.08
C GLU A 47 -2.70 -2.35 6.53
N ASP A 48 -2.39 -2.21 5.23
CA ASP A 48 -1.38 -3.06 4.58
C ASP A 48 0.07 -2.67 4.93
N PHE A 49 0.29 -1.46 5.45
CA PHE A 49 1.62 -1.02 5.83
C PHE A 49 1.80 -0.78 7.35
N CYS A 50 0.80 -1.00 8.21
CA CYS A 50 0.96 -0.77 9.66
C CYS A 50 2.19 -1.47 10.24
N ASP A 51 2.50 -2.67 9.73
CA ASP A 51 3.68 -3.44 10.06
C ASP A 51 4.35 -3.95 8.79
N ILE A 52 5.48 -3.33 8.46
CA ILE A 52 6.31 -3.70 7.31
C ILE A 52 7.51 -4.58 7.69
N THR A 53 7.72 -4.81 8.99
CA THR A 53 8.96 -5.42 9.51
C THR A 53 8.75 -6.86 9.93
N SER A 54 7.65 -7.18 10.62
CA SER A 54 7.47 -8.50 11.21
C SER A 54 7.43 -9.64 10.19
N PRO A 55 6.79 -9.52 9.00
CA PRO A 55 6.79 -10.59 8.02
C PRO A 55 8.21 -11.01 7.58
N LEU A 56 9.11 -10.03 7.43
CA LEU A 56 10.50 -10.28 7.09
C LEU A 56 11.25 -10.89 8.27
N ASN A 57 11.11 -10.34 9.48
CA ASN A 57 11.79 -10.85 10.67
C ASN A 57 11.38 -12.30 10.98
N GLN A 58 10.09 -12.61 10.95
CA GLN A 58 9.59 -13.98 11.17
C GLN A 58 10.11 -14.96 10.11
N PHE A 59 10.20 -14.52 8.85
CA PHE A 59 10.80 -15.32 7.79
C PHE A 59 12.30 -15.53 8.03
N THR A 60 13.04 -14.49 8.41
CA THR A 60 14.45 -14.59 8.76
C THR A 60 14.68 -15.52 9.95
N GLU A 61 13.89 -15.41 11.02
CA GLU A 61 13.94 -16.33 12.16
C GLU A 61 13.73 -17.80 11.73
N ALA A 62 12.78 -18.04 10.82
CA ALA A 62 12.55 -19.38 10.28
C ALA A 62 13.72 -19.92 9.42
N VAL A 63 14.37 -19.05 8.64
CA VAL A 63 15.59 -19.36 7.86
C VAL A 63 16.77 -19.69 8.78
N LEU A 64 16.89 -18.94 9.89
CA LEU A 64 18.00 -19.03 10.84
C LEU A 64 17.83 -20.14 11.88
N ALA A 65 16.67 -20.80 11.92
CA ALA A 65 16.38 -21.88 12.85
C ALA A 65 17.44 -23.01 12.80
N PRO A 66 17.98 -23.46 13.95
CA PRO A 66 18.99 -24.52 14.01
C PRO A 66 18.52 -25.84 13.42
N GLU A 67 19.46 -26.64 12.92
CA GLU A 67 19.19 -28.01 12.51
C GLU A 67 18.69 -28.85 13.70
N GLY A 68 17.77 -29.77 13.43
CA GLY A 68 17.10 -30.57 14.48
C GLY A 68 15.91 -29.89 15.16
N THR A 69 15.63 -28.61 14.88
CA THR A 69 14.41 -27.93 15.38
C THR A 69 13.15 -28.67 14.89
N PRO A 70 12.26 -29.13 15.79
CA PRO A 70 11.02 -29.79 15.38
C PRO A 70 10.16 -28.90 14.49
N GLY A 71 9.68 -29.43 13.37
CA GLY A 71 8.81 -28.69 12.44
C GLY A 71 9.50 -27.57 11.64
N ARG A 72 10.83 -27.53 11.59
CA ARG A 72 11.63 -26.50 10.89
C ARG A 72 11.13 -26.21 9.46
N GLU A 73 10.93 -27.25 8.66
CA GLU A 73 10.50 -27.12 7.25
C GLU A 73 9.08 -26.55 7.13
N ALA A 74 8.19 -26.96 8.03
CA ALA A 74 6.81 -26.47 8.08
C ALA A 74 6.77 -25.00 8.50
N ASN A 75 7.56 -24.62 9.52
CA ASN A 75 7.70 -23.24 9.95
C ASN A 75 8.27 -22.35 8.84
N PHE A 76 9.33 -22.78 8.16
CA PHE A 76 9.88 -22.08 7.00
C PHE A 76 8.81 -21.85 5.93
N THR A 77 8.04 -22.89 5.60
CA THR A 77 7.00 -22.83 4.56
C THR A 77 5.88 -21.87 4.94
N ASP A 78 5.42 -21.90 6.20
CA ASP A 78 4.45 -20.94 6.73
C ASP A 78 4.97 -19.49 6.63
N LYS A 79 6.18 -19.22 7.13
CA LYS A 79 6.74 -17.85 7.14
C LYS A 79 7.07 -17.34 5.75
N ALA A 80 7.53 -18.19 4.85
CA ALA A 80 7.70 -17.85 3.43
C ALA A 80 6.37 -17.50 2.77
N GLY A 81 5.31 -18.28 3.03
CA GLY A 81 3.95 -17.99 2.56
C GLY A 81 3.42 -16.65 3.09
N ASN A 82 3.64 -16.37 4.37
CA ASN A 82 3.24 -15.11 5.00
C ASN A 82 3.98 -13.90 4.41
N LEU A 83 5.30 -14.00 4.22
CA LEU A 83 6.10 -12.96 3.56
C LEU A 83 5.61 -12.72 2.12
N GLN A 84 5.36 -13.78 1.36
CA GLN A 84 4.86 -13.68 0.00
C GLN A 84 3.48 -13.00 -0.07
N ASN A 85 2.58 -13.35 0.85
CA ASN A 85 1.25 -12.76 0.93
C ASN A 85 1.32 -11.27 1.30
N PHE A 86 2.18 -10.92 2.26
CA PHE A 86 2.48 -9.53 2.61
C PHE A 86 2.99 -8.75 1.38
N SER A 87 4.04 -9.23 0.70
CA SER A 87 4.60 -8.58 -0.49
C SER A 87 3.54 -8.30 -1.55
N LYS A 88 2.68 -9.29 -1.85
CA LYS A 88 1.61 -9.16 -2.84
C LYS A 88 0.58 -8.11 -2.44
N ARG A 89 0.14 -8.09 -1.18
CA ARG A 89 -0.82 -7.09 -0.68
C ARG A 89 -0.22 -5.69 -0.73
N ALA A 90 0.98 -5.51 -0.19
CA ALA A 90 1.66 -4.22 -0.14
C ALA A 90 1.92 -3.65 -1.55
N ALA A 91 2.40 -4.48 -2.49
CA ALA A 91 2.59 -4.09 -3.89
C ALA A 91 1.27 -3.74 -4.61
N LYS A 92 0.19 -4.49 -4.34
CA LYS A 92 -1.15 -4.17 -4.87
C LYS A 92 -1.64 -2.81 -4.36
N THR A 93 -1.49 -2.55 -3.06
CA THR A 93 -1.90 -1.28 -2.46
C THR A 93 -1.07 -0.12 -2.99
N ALA A 94 0.25 -0.27 -3.11
CA ALA A 94 1.12 0.71 -3.77
C ALA A 94 0.65 1.07 -5.19
N ARG A 95 0.24 0.08 -6.00
CA ARG A 95 -0.31 0.33 -7.35
C ARG A 95 -1.64 1.08 -7.33
N LEU A 96 -2.54 0.75 -6.41
CA LEU A 96 -3.79 1.48 -6.23
C LEU A 96 -3.54 2.94 -5.83
N VAL A 97 -2.56 3.17 -4.95
CA VAL A 97 -2.14 4.51 -4.54
C VAL A 97 -1.55 5.30 -5.70
N ALA A 98 -0.69 4.67 -6.51
CA ALA A 98 -0.13 5.27 -7.70
C ALA A 98 -1.24 5.70 -8.69
N ALA A 99 -2.24 4.85 -8.91
CA ALA A 99 -3.39 5.17 -9.76
C ALA A 99 -4.26 6.30 -9.20
N GLY A 100 -4.36 6.42 -7.87
CA GLY A 100 -5.10 7.47 -7.17
C GLY A 100 -4.36 8.81 -7.00
N SER A 101 -3.07 8.89 -7.38
CA SER A 101 -2.14 9.99 -7.07
C SER A 101 -2.52 11.38 -7.63
N GLY A 102 -3.53 11.46 -8.51
CA GLY A 102 -4.16 12.72 -8.90
C GLY A 102 -3.21 13.74 -9.55
N GLY A 103 -2.19 13.28 -10.27
CA GLY A 103 -1.34 14.11 -11.12
C GLY A 103 0.15 14.14 -10.79
N ASN A 104 0.60 13.55 -9.68
CA ASN A 104 2.04 13.42 -9.42
C ASN A 104 2.62 12.18 -10.12
N LYS A 105 2.80 12.29 -11.44
CA LYS A 105 3.27 11.21 -12.31
C LYS A 105 4.61 10.61 -11.84
N LYS A 106 5.55 11.46 -11.40
CA LYS A 106 6.87 11.01 -10.94
C LYS A 106 6.78 10.15 -9.68
N LEU A 107 5.97 10.55 -8.69
CA LEU A 107 5.75 9.73 -7.49
C LEU A 107 5.01 8.42 -7.82
N ALA A 108 4.01 8.49 -8.71
CA ALA A 108 3.28 7.31 -9.15
C ALA A 108 4.20 6.29 -9.84
N GLU A 109 5.07 6.74 -10.75
CA GLU A 109 6.05 5.90 -11.43
C GLU A 109 7.08 5.31 -10.45
N ALA A 110 7.61 6.13 -9.53
CA ALA A 110 8.52 5.64 -8.50
C ALA A 110 7.88 4.58 -7.60
N LEU A 111 6.62 4.78 -7.20
CA LEU A 111 5.86 3.84 -6.37
C LEU A 111 5.57 2.54 -7.12
N MET A 112 5.19 2.61 -8.41
CA MET A 112 5.02 1.43 -9.25
C MET A 112 6.33 0.66 -9.42
N GLY A 113 7.45 1.36 -9.63
CA GLY A 113 8.78 0.74 -9.71
C GLY A 113 9.17 0.03 -8.43
N SER A 114 8.95 0.66 -7.27
CA SER A 114 9.21 0.06 -5.96
C SER A 114 8.34 -1.18 -5.72
N ALA A 115 7.07 -1.15 -6.12
CA ALA A 115 6.18 -2.31 -6.02
C ALA A 115 6.65 -3.50 -6.88
N ALA A 116 7.09 -3.23 -8.11
CA ALA A 116 7.65 -4.25 -9.00
C ALA A 116 8.96 -4.85 -8.43
N GLN A 117 9.81 -4.01 -7.80
CA GLN A 117 11.04 -4.48 -7.17
C GLN A 117 10.75 -5.44 -6.00
N VAL A 118 9.80 -5.10 -5.13
CA VAL A 118 9.39 -5.98 -4.01
C VAL A 118 8.87 -7.32 -4.52
N GLU A 119 8.03 -7.33 -5.56
CA GLU A 119 7.52 -8.56 -6.15
C GLU A 119 8.62 -9.42 -6.79
N SER A 120 9.61 -8.79 -7.43
CA SER A 120 10.74 -9.49 -8.03
C SER A 120 11.70 -10.07 -6.98
N LEU A 121 11.98 -9.33 -5.91
CA LEU A 121 12.88 -9.77 -4.84
C LEU A 121 12.27 -10.89 -3.97
N THR A 122 10.95 -10.88 -3.77
CA THR A 122 10.26 -11.86 -2.90
C THR A 122 10.62 -13.32 -3.18
N PRO A 123 10.46 -13.86 -4.42
CA PRO A 123 10.81 -15.25 -4.70
C PRO A 123 12.31 -15.52 -4.60
N GLN A 124 13.16 -14.53 -4.94
CA GLN A 124 14.62 -14.66 -4.84
C GLN A 124 15.06 -14.78 -3.39
N LEU A 125 14.53 -13.93 -2.51
CA LEU A 125 14.78 -13.96 -1.07
C LEU A 125 14.28 -15.27 -0.44
N ILE A 126 13.09 -15.74 -0.81
CA ILE A 126 12.56 -17.02 -0.33
C ILE A 126 13.49 -18.18 -0.74
N ASN A 127 13.95 -18.18 -1.99
CA ASN A 127 14.86 -19.22 -2.49
C ASN A 127 16.23 -19.15 -1.79
N ALA A 128 16.80 -17.96 -1.61
CA ALA A 128 18.05 -17.77 -0.88
C ALA A 128 17.91 -18.22 0.59
N GLY A 129 16.78 -17.94 1.23
CA GLY A 129 16.47 -18.43 2.58
C GLY A 129 16.41 -19.95 2.64
N ARG A 130 15.85 -20.62 1.62
CA ARG A 130 15.85 -22.08 1.53
C ARG A 130 17.27 -22.64 1.40
N ILE A 131 18.09 -22.06 0.52
CA ILE A 131 19.49 -22.46 0.34
C ILE A 131 20.28 -22.29 1.63
N ARG A 132 20.18 -21.12 2.28
CA ARG A 132 20.79 -20.87 3.60
C ARG A 132 20.34 -21.94 4.59
N MET A 133 19.03 -22.19 4.71
CA MET A 133 18.49 -23.18 5.65
C MET A 133 19.05 -24.59 5.40
N SER A 134 19.27 -24.99 4.15
CA SER A 134 19.87 -26.27 3.77
C SER A 134 21.38 -26.36 3.99
N TYR A 135 22.08 -25.23 4.02
CA TYR A 135 23.55 -25.17 4.13
C TYR A 135 23.98 -24.09 5.15
N PRO A 136 23.69 -24.29 6.45
CA PRO A 136 23.87 -23.24 7.47
C PRO A 136 25.33 -22.81 7.68
N ASP A 137 26.30 -23.69 7.41
CA ASP A 137 27.74 -23.38 7.55
C ASP A 137 28.34 -22.73 6.29
N ASN A 138 27.57 -22.62 5.21
CA ASN A 138 28.04 -22.01 3.97
C ASN A 138 27.97 -20.48 4.05
N LYS A 139 29.13 -19.85 4.30
CA LYS A 139 29.26 -18.39 4.36
C LYS A 139 28.71 -17.66 3.12
N ALA A 140 28.92 -18.21 1.93
CA ALA A 140 28.44 -17.57 0.70
C ALA A 140 26.90 -17.59 0.61
N ALA A 141 26.26 -18.66 1.10
CA ALA A 141 24.80 -18.74 1.17
C ALA A 141 24.23 -17.76 2.21
N ASP A 142 24.90 -17.61 3.36
CA ASP A 142 24.54 -16.66 4.41
C ASP A 142 24.68 -15.21 3.92
N GLU A 143 25.81 -14.84 3.33
CA GLU A 143 26.04 -13.51 2.75
C GLU A 143 25.05 -13.19 1.62
N HIS A 144 24.75 -14.16 0.74
CA HIS A 144 23.78 -13.96 -0.33
C HIS A 144 22.37 -13.72 0.23
N PHE A 145 21.96 -14.49 1.23
CA PHE A 145 20.69 -14.31 1.91
C PHE A 145 20.59 -12.95 2.59
N GLU A 146 21.59 -12.56 3.37
CA GLU A 146 21.60 -11.27 4.08
C GLU A 146 21.57 -10.07 3.11
N ASN A 147 22.29 -10.16 1.99
CA ASN A 147 22.24 -9.14 0.94
C ASN A 147 20.83 -8.99 0.34
N LEU A 148 20.16 -10.09 0.02
CA LEU A 148 18.79 -10.05 -0.50
C LEU A 148 17.78 -9.59 0.57
N ARG A 149 18.00 -9.98 1.83
CA ARG A 149 17.18 -9.56 2.98
C ARG A 149 17.22 -8.04 3.13
N GLN A 150 18.41 -7.45 3.08
CA GLN A 150 18.59 -6.00 3.15
C GLN A 150 17.95 -5.28 1.95
N GLN A 151 18.20 -5.76 0.72
CA GLN A 151 17.60 -5.17 -0.49
C GLN A 151 16.07 -5.20 -0.46
N TYR A 152 15.49 -6.30 0.01
CA TYR A 152 14.05 -6.42 0.17
C TYR A 152 13.52 -5.44 1.24
N ALA A 153 14.16 -5.39 2.42
CA ALA A 153 13.80 -4.46 3.49
C ALA A 153 13.80 -3.00 3.02
N ASP A 154 14.87 -2.59 2.34
CA ASP A 154 15.02 -1.24 1.79
C ASP A 154 13.95 -0.93 0.73
N SER A 155 13.61 -1.91 -0.11
CA SER A 155 12.58 -1.78 -1.14
C SER A 155 11.18 -1.63 -0.54
N VAL A 156 10.86 -2.38 0.51
CA VAL A 156 9.59 -2.27 1.24
C VAL A 156 9.49 -0.94 1.99
N ALA A 157 10.55 -0.51 2.68
CA ALA A 157 10.60 0.77 3.38
C ALA A 157 10.43 1.94 2.40
N ARG A 158 11.09 1.88 1.24
CA ARG A 158 10.92 2.85 0.15
C ARG A 158 9.48 2.87 -0.37
N MET A 159 8.90 1.70 -0.62
CA MET A 159 7.52 1.59 -1.09
C MET A 159 6.53 2.22 -0.09
N ARG A 160 6.71 1.99 1.22
CA ARG A 160 5.91 2.63 2.27
C ARG A 160 6.07 4.15 2.24
N SER A 161 7.30 4.66 2.25
CA SER A 161 7.55 6.11 2.22
C SER A 161 6.90 6.79 1.01
N LEU A 162 6.97 6.17 -0.17
CA LEU A 162 6.33 6.67 -1.38
C LEU A 162 4.79 6.61 -1.31
N ALA A 163 4.23 5.56 -0.71
CA ALA A 163 2.80 5.43 -0.49
C ALA A 163 2.29 6.53 0.46
N ASP A 164 2.98 6.81 1.56
CA ASP A 164 2.62 7.88 2.51
C ASP A 164 2.67 9.27 1.84
N GLN A 165 3.72 9.55 1.08
CA GLN A 165 3.86 10.81 0.33
C GLN A 165 2.75 11.00 -0.71
N THR A 166 2.35 9.91 -1.37
CA THR A 166 1.29 9.94 -2.38
C THR A 166 -0.10 10.07 -1.76
N THR A 167 -0.28 9.52 -0.55
CA THR A 167 -1.55 9.49 0.20
C THR A 167 -1.81 10.80 0.97
N ASN A 168 -0.94 11.81 0.85
CA ASN A 168 -0.89 13.06 1.61
C ASN A 168 -2.21 13.50 2.32
N PRO A 169 -2.26 13.47 3.67
CA PRO A 169 -3.43 13.87 4.45
C PRO A 169 -3.89 15.31 4.26
N ALA A 170 -3.07 16.25 3.76
CA ALA A 170 -3.50 17.62 3.50
C ALA A 170 -4.58 17.70 2.40
N LYS A 171 -4.55 16.78 1.42
CA LYS A 171 -5.63 16.65 0.43
C LYS A 171 -6.88 15.99 1.03
N PHE A 172 -6.70 15.14 2.04
CA PHE A 172 -7.81 14.59 2.82
C PHE A 172 -8.47 15.68 3.67
N ILE A 173 -7.73 16.45 4.49
CA ILE A 173 -8.28 17.56 5.30
C ILE A 173 -8.93 18.65 4.44
N GLN A 174 -8.42 18.94 3.24
CA GLN A 174 -9.06 19.89 2.32
C GLN A 174 -10.32 19.30 1.64
N ALA A 175 -10.38 17.97 1.44
CA ALA A 175 -11.57 17.26 0.97
C ALA A 175 -12.61 17.01 2.08
N SER A 176 -12.17 16.83 3.33
CA SER A 176 -12.97 16.68 4.55
C SER A 176 -13.38 18.03 5.15
N GLY A 177 -12.68 19.12 4.81
CA GLY A 177 -12.84 20.46 5.38
C GLY A 177 -14.16 21.16 5.04
N LYS A 178 -15.08 20.50 4.34
CA LYS A 178 -16.47 20.97 4.16
C LYS A 178 -17.49 20.24 5.01
N VAL A 179 -17.13 19.21 5.78
CA VAL A 179 -18.07 18.50 6.66
C VAL A 179 -17.39 18.18 8.00
N GLU A 180 -17.81 18.91 9.04
CA GLU A 180 -17.60 18.61 10.47
C GLU A 180 -16.22 18.85 11.12
N LEU A 181 -15.78 20.11 11.10
CA LEU A 181 -14.74 20.62 12.02
C LEU A 181 -15.16 20.63 13.51
N SER A 182 -16.43 20.37 13.84
CA SER A 182 -16.94 20.39 15.22
C SER A 182 -16.78 19.07 15.98
N LYS A 183 -16.58 17.92 15.30
CA LYS A 183 -16.53 16.60 15.96
C LYS A 183 -15.11 16.04 16.15
N ILE A 184 -14.13 16.50 15.37
CA ILE A 184 -12.76 15.93 15.36
C ILE A 184 -11.82 16.52 16.44
N LYS A 185 -12.23 17.58 17.16
CA LYS A 185 -11.44 18.11 18.29
C LYS A 185 -11.23 17.09 19.42
N VAL A 186 -12.04 16.04 19.51
CA VAL A 186 -11.95 15.03 20.58
C VAL A 186 -10.92 13.94 20.27
N VAL A 187 -10.72 13.57 19.00
CA VAL A 187 -9.83 12.46 18.61
C VAL A 187 -8.37 12.90 18.52
N PHE A 188 -8.09 14.10 17.99
CA PHE A 188 -6.70 14.59 17.89
C PHE A 188 -6.11 15.11 19.21
N ARG A 189 -6.95 15.36 20.23
CA ARG A 189 -6.48 15.76 21.56
C ARG A 189 -5.97 14.57 22.40
N PHE A 190 -6.22 13.33 21.96
CA PHE A 190 -5.82 12.11 22.67
C PHE A 190 -4.48 11.51 22.21
N ASN A 191 -3.99 11.80 21.00
CA ASN A 191 -2.72 11.24 20.49
C ASN A 191 -1.54 12.22 20.44
N PHE A 192 -1.75 13.51 20.72
CA PHE A 192 -0.65 14.47 20.84
C PHE A 192 -0.13 14.62 22.28
N PHE A 193 -0.87 14.11 23.28
CA PHE A 193 -0.50 14.25 24.70
C PHE A 193 0.33 13.09 25.26
N THR A 194 0.39 11.95 24.56
CA THR A 194 1.15 10.76 24.98
C THR A 194 2.54 10.65 24.35
N TRP A 195 2.90 11.53 23.40
CA TRP A 195 4.22 11.54 22.76
C TRP A 195 5.13 12.70 23.20
N LEU A 196 4.72 13.49 24.20
CA LEU A 196 5.55 14.54 24.81
C LEU A 196 5.83 14.32 26.31
N MET A 197 5.46 13.16 26.86
CA MET A 197 5.85 12.73 28.21
C MET A 197 6.20 11.24 28.18
N LEU A 198 7.28 10.91 27.48
CA LEU A 198 8.18 9.76 27.72
C LEU A 198 9.43 9.93 26.86
#